data_AF-A0A7S2DJ59-F1
#
_entry.id   AF-A0A7S2DJ59-F1
#
_cell.length_a   1.000
_cell.length_b   1.000
_cell.length_c   1.000
_cell.angle_alpha   90.00
_cell.angle_beta   90.00
_cell.angle_gamma   90.00
#
_symmetry.space_group_name_H-M   'P 1'
#
loop_
_entity.id
_entity.type
_entity.pdbx_description
1 polymer ?
#
loop_
_entity_poly.entity_id
_entity_poly.type
_entity_poly.pdbx_seq_one_letter_code
_entity_poly.pdbx_strand_id
1 'polypeptide(L)'
;PSWMIFQVLSFFLAFVLAVVLGSMNYKLFTLQYHQVTSLNDYHGVDPHRMRGQQLLDAGSVMFTQESRLDTSKSMGFRNLDTFCVAPITTGQGQPSTYDFWAVGRNCCSGTKADFHCSHYRNPRAHGALRLIRTGDRAYYRLAVQQAEATYNIRASHPLFFQWEEDPAGVLESWKASSIRNFIFALSGHFVFQCFIVAAATVSFTKI
;
A
#
# COMPACT_ATOMS: atom_id res chain seq x y z
N PRO A 1 -46.78 -0.72 -20.03
CA PRO A 1 -46.15 -1.79 -19.20
C PRO A 1 -44.68 -2.05 -19.55
N SER A 2 -44.30 -2.11 -20.84
CA SER A 2 -42.93 -2.40 -21.31
C SER A 2 -41.87 -1.42 -20.79
N TRP A 3 -42.15 -0.12 -20.77
CA TRP A 3 -41.24 0.91 -20.25
C TRP A 3 -40.93 0.77 -18.76
N MET A 4 -41.93 0.38 -17.94
CA MET A 4 -41.72 0.20 -16.49
C MET A 4 -40.78 -0.98 -16.22
N ILE A 5 -40.96 -2.10 -16.95
CA ILE A 5 -40.08 -3.27 -16.84
C ILE A 5 -38.65 -2.91 -17.24
N PHE A 6 -38.49 -2.16 -18.33
CA PHE A 6 -37.19 -1.69 -18.80
C PHE A 6 -36.46 -0.82 -17.74
N GLN A 7 -37.17 0.15 -17.15
CA GLN A 7 -36.59 1.00 -16.10
C GLN A 7 -36.17 0.20 -14.88
N VAL A 8 -37.01 -0.74 -14.41
CA VAL A 8 -36.68 -1.61 -13.27
C VAL A 8 -35.42 -2.42 -13.54
N LEU A 9 -35.30 -3.03 -14.72
CA LEU A 9 -34.11 -3.80 -15.10
C LEU A 9 -32.86 -2.92 -15.20
N SER A 10 -32.99 -1.72 -15.76
CA SER A 10 -31.87 -0.77 -15.87
C SER A 10 -31.37 -0.29 -14.51
N PHE A 11 -32.28 0.04 -13.58
CA PHE A 11 -31.91 0.41 -12.22
C PHE A 11 -31.27 -0.75 -11.46
N PHE A 12 -31.80 -1.97 -11.60
CA PHE A 12 -31.21 -3.16 -10.98
C PHE A 12 -29.78 -3.40 -11.49
N LEU A 13 -29.56 -3.32 -12.81
CA LEU A 13 -28.24 -3.44 -13.40
C LEU A 13 -27.29 -2.33 -12.90
N ALA A 14 -27.75 -1.08 -12.86
CA ALA A 14 -26.98 0.05 -12.36
C ALA A 14 -26.55 -0.17 -10.90
N PHE A 15 -27.45 -0.67 -10.05
CA PHE A 15 -27.16 -0.97 -8.66
C PHE A 15 -26.08 -2.05 -8.52
N VAL A 16 -26.22 -3.17 -9.25
CA VAL A 16 -25.22 -4.26 -9.21
C VAL A 16 -23.85 -3.77 -9.66
N LEU A 17 -23.80 -3.02 -10.77
CA LEU A 17 -22.54 -2.45 -11.28
C LEU A 17 -21.92 -1.46 -10.28
N ALA A 18 -22.72 -0.60 -9.65
CA ALA A 18 -22.24 0.34 -8.66
C ALA A 18 -21.63 -0.37 -7.44
N VAL A 19 -22.27 -1.43 -6.93
CA VAL A 19 -21.76 -2.21 -5.80
C VAL A 19 -20.45 -2.92 -6.16
N VAL A 20 -20.38 -3.56 -7.34
CA VAL A 20 -19.18 -4.32 -7.76
C VAL A 20 -18.00 -3.37 -8.01
N LEU A 21 -18.19 -2.37 -8.88
CA LEU A 21 -17.13 -1.42 -9.24
C LEU A 21 -16.73 -0.54 -8.06
N GLY A 22 -17.69 -0.11 -7.24
CA GLY A 22 -17.43 0.62 -6.01
C GLY A 22 -16.63 -0.20 -5.00
N SER A 23 -16.98 -1.47 -4.79
CA SER A 23 -16.23 -2.38 -3.92
C SER A 23 -14.80 -2.63 -4.41
N MET A 24 -14.62 -2.79 -5.73
CA MET A 24 -13.28 -2.91 -6.33
C MET A 24 -12.44 -1.65 -6.12
N ASN A 25 -13.00 -0.46 -6.41
CA ASN A 25 -12.30 0.81 -6.23
C ASN A 25 -11.94 1.04 -4.75
N TYR A 26 -12.86 0.70 -3.85
CA TYR A 26 -12.66 0.82 -2.42
C TYR A 26 -11.50 -0.05 -1.95
N LYS A 27 -11.48 -1.33 -2.31
CA LYS A 27 -10.43 -2.28 -1.88
C LYS A 27 -9.05 -1.97 -2.47
N LEU A 28 -8.99 -1.41 -3.67
CA LEU A 28 -7.73 -1.20 -4.39
C LEU A 28 -7.02 0.11 -4.06
N PHE A 29 -7.78 1.17 -3.75
CA PHE A 29 -7.20 2.51 -3.57
C PHE A 29 -7.70 3.21 -2.29
N THR A 30 -9.02 3.28 -2.10
CA THR A 30 -9.63 4.10 -1.04
C THR A 30 -9.32 3.54 0.35
N LEU A 31 -9.35 2.22 0.51
CA LEU A 31 -9.09 1.55 1.78
C LEU A 31 -7.65 1.80 2.24
N GLN A 32 -6.65 1.59 1.38
CA GLN A 32 -5.25 1.84 1.77
C GLN A 32 -5.03 3.32 2.11
N TYR A 33 -5.58 4.23 1.32
CA TYR A 33 -5.49 5.66 1.58
C TYR A 33 -6.05 6.04 2.96
N HIS A 34 -7.28 5.62 3.30
CA HIS A 34 -7.88 5.94 4.59
C HIS A 34 -7.17 5.27 5.78
N GLN A 35 -6.68 4.04 5.59
CA GLN A 35 -5.96 3.35 6.66
C GLN A 35 -4.63 4.00 6.99
N VAL A 36 -3.91 4.53 5.99
CA VAL A 36 -2.65 5.27 6.25
C VAL A 36 -2.92 6.67 6.78
N THR A 37 -3.89 7.39 6.21
CA THR A 37 -4.20 8.79 6.61
C THR A 37 -4.95 8.92 7.94
N SER A 38 -5.50 7.83 8.47
CA SER A 38 -6.07 7.81 9.83
C SER A 38 -5.02 7.63 10.93
N LEU A 39 -3.76 7.39 10.56
CA LEU A 39 -2.61 7.30 11.44
C LEU A 39 -1.85 8.64 11.42
N ASN A 40 -0.95 8.84 12.40
CA ASN A 40 -0.18 10.08 12.52
C ASN A 40 1.02 10.12 11.57
N ASP A 41 1.36 11.32 11.12
CA ASP A 41 2.54 11.59 10.31
C ASP A 41 3.68 12.12 11.19
N TYR A 42 4.86 11.51 11.05
CA TYR A 42 6.04 11.86 11.84
C TYR A 42 7.20 12.30 10.96
N HIS A 43 7.94 13.33 11.38
CA HIS A 43 9.09 13.88 10.66
C HIS A 43 10.35 13.88 11.51
N GLY A 44 11.51 13.72 10.87
CA GLY A 44 12.81 13.73 11.55
C GLY A 44 13.01 12.53 12.47
N VAL A 45 12.42 11.38 12.13
CA VAL A 45 12.56 10.16 12.93
C VAL A 45 13.98 9.62 12.79
N ASP A 46 14.65 9.43 13.92
CA ASP A 46 15.98 8.85 13.99
C ASP A 46 15.89 7.39 14.46
N PRO A 47 16.17 6.40 13.58
CA PRO A 47 16.15 4.98 13.92
C PRO A 47 17.12 4.56 15.02
N HIS A 48 18.17 5.35 15.30
CA HIS A 48 19.15 5.04 16.34
C HIS A 48 18.68 5.48 17.73
N ARG A 49 17.93 6.59 17.82
CA ARG A 49 17.49 7.19 19.09
C ARG A 49 16.06 6.81 19.46
N MET A 50 15.17 6.68 18.47
CA MET A 50 13.76 6.39 18.68
C MET A 50 13.50 4.88 18.67
N ARG A 51 12.43 4.46 19.35
CA ARG A 51 12.01 3.04 19.40
C ARG A 51 10.70 2.84 18.67
N GLY A 52 10.48 1.64 18.13
CA GLY A 52 9.23 1.31 17.42
C GLY A 52 8.00 1.47 18.30
N GLN A 53 8.13 1.27 19.60
CA GLN A 53 7.04 1.42 20.56
C GLN A 53 6.49 2.86 20.65
N GLN A 54 7.30 3.87 20.31
CA GLN A 54 6.88 5.28 20.31
C GLN A 54 6.08 5.66 19.06
N LEU A 55 6.20 4.87 17.98
CA LEU A 55 5.64 5.16 16.65
C LEU A 55 4.61 4.09 16.23
N LEU A 56 3.92 3.47 17.20
CA LEU A 56 2.94 2.43 16.95
C LEU A 56 1.72 2.93 16.17
N ASP A 57 1.44 4.23 16.20
CA ASP A 57 0.38 4.93 15.48
C ASP A 57 0.87 5.68 14.24
N ALA A 58 2.13 5.50 13.83
CA ALA A 58 2.68 6.16 12.66
C ALA A 58 2.13 5.57 11.35
N GLY A 59 1.59 6.42 10.49
CA GLY A 59 1.06 6.09 9.15
C GLY A 59 2.08 6.36 8.06
N SER A 60 2.63 7.57 8.08
CA SER A 60 3.81 7.93 7.30
C SER A 60 4.92 8.44 8.22
N VAL A 61 6.16 8.16 7.82
CA VAL A 61 7.35 8.57 8.55
C VAL A 61 8.34 9.16 7.56
N MET A 62 8.81 10.37 7.84
CA MET A 62 9.99 10.94 7.21
C MET A 62 11.16 10.81 8.17
N PHE A 63 12.12 9.96 7.80
CA PHE A 63 13.32 9.76 8.59
C PHE A 63 14.32 10.91 8.39
N THR A 64 15.34 10.97 9.26
CA THR A 64 16.44 11.94 9.10
C THR A 64 17.24 11.70 7.81
N GLN A 65 17.93 12.71 7.30
CA GLN A 65 18.75 12.59 6.08
C GLN A 65 19.92 11.59 6.21
N GLU A 66 20.31 11.26 7.45
CA GLU A 66 21.33 10.26 7.73
C GLU A 66 20.80 8.81 7.71
N SER A 67 19.47 8.65 7.64
CA SER A 67 18.83 7.36 7.58
C SER A 67 19.03 6.72 6.21
N ARG A 68 19.32 5.42 6.22
CA ARG A 68 19.50 4.60 5.02
C ARG A 68 19.09 3.17 5.29
N LEU A 69 18.84 2.44 4.22
CA LEU A 69 18.64 0.99 4.29
C LEU A 69 19.99 0.30 4.49
N ASP A 70 20.10 -0.52 5.53
CA ASP A 70 21.25 -1.40 5.72
C ASP A 70 21.01 -2.73 5.00
N THR A 71 21.33 -2.74 3.70
CA THR A 71 21.16 -3.92 2.85
C THR A 71 22.03 -5.11 3.29
N SER A 72 23.11 -4.88 4.04
CA SER A 72 24.00 -5.94 4.53
C SER A 72 23.33 -6.88 5.54
N LYS A 73 22.28 -6.38 6.22
CA LYS A 73 21.46 -7.13 7.19
C LYS A 73 20.05 -7.38 6.66
N SER A 74 19.88 -7.34 5.35
CA SER A 74 18.61 -7.72 4.74
C SER A 74 18.41 -9.24 4.80
N MET A 75 17.16 -9.64 4.92
CA MET A 75 16.76 -11.05 4.99
C MET A 75 15.45 -11.24 4.23
N GLY A 76 15.17 -12.47 3.80
CA GLY A 76 13.89 -12.77 3.19
C GLY A 76 13.31 -14.10 3.65
N PHE A 77 11.99 -14.15 3.75
CA PHE A 77 11.24 -15.36 4.04
C PHE A 77 10.43 -15.76 2.80
N ARG A 78 10.48 -17.01 2.38
CA ARG A 78 9.80 -17.49 1.17
C ARG A 78 8.57 -18.34 1.52
N ASN A 79 7.40 -17.88 1.10
CA ASN A 79 6.15 -18.62 1.18
C ASN A 79 5.22 -18.22 0.02
N LEU A 80 5.19 -19.02 -1.05
CA LEU A 80 4.65 -18.68 -2.37
C LEU A 80 5.36 -17.47 -3.01
N ASP A 81 5.28 -16.31 -2.35
CA ASP A 81 6.06 -15.09 -2.59
C ASP A 81 7.29 -15.02 -1.67
N THR A 82 8.30 -14.25 -2.07
CA THR A 82 9.45 -13.89 -1.23
C THR A 82 9.18 -12.58 -0.51
N PHE A 83 9.13 -12.61 0.82
CA PHE A 83 8.95 -11.46 1.70
C PHE A 83 10.31 -10.94 2.15
N CYS A 84 10.69 -9.78 1.64
CA CYS A 84 12.00 -9.17 1.87
C CYS A 84 11.91 -8.09 2.95
N VAL A 85 12.90 -8.07 3.84
CA VAL A 85 13.05 -7.06 4.89
C VAL A 85 14.46 -6.51 4.89
N ALA A 86 14.61 -5.21 5.11
CA ALA A 86 15.89 -4.54 5.32
C ALA A 86 15.76 -3.55 6.48
N PRO A 87 16.69 -3.56 7.45
CA PRO A 87 16.63 -2.62 8.56
C PRO A 87 16.95 -1.20 8.10
N ILE A 88 16.22 -0.23 8.66
CA ILE A 88 16.46 1.20 8.46
C ILE A 88 17.36 1.65 9.60
N THR A 89 18.56 2.15 9.27
CA THR A 89 19.56 2.55 10.27
C THR A 89 20.20 3.87 9.89
N THR A 90 20.91 4.47 10.83
CA THR A 90 21.79 5.62 10.58
C THR A 90 23.23 5.15 10.38
N GLY A 91 24.04 5.93 9.67
CA GLY A 91 25.49 5.69 9.59
C GLY A 91 26.25 5.80 10.92
N GLN A 92 25.60 6.27 12.00
CA GLN A 92 26.20 6.57 13.31
C GLN A 92 26.49 5.36 14.22
N GLY A 93 26.43 4.13 13.69
CA GLY A 93 26.77 2.90 14.44
C GLY A 93 25.59 1.92 14.57
N GLN A 94 25.82 0.81 15.27
CA GLN A 94 24.79 -0.20 15.50
C GLN A 94 23.78 0.28 16.55
N PRO A 95 22.47 0.38 16.21
CA PRO A 95 21.45 0.70 17.19
C PRO A 95 21.29 -0.44 18.21
N SER A 96 20.86 -0.11 19.42
CA SER A 96 20.59 -1.11 20.46
C SER A 96 19.45 -2.07 20.09
N THR A 97 18.46 -1.58 19.34
CA THR A 97 17.34 -2.36 18.83
C THR A 97 16.99 -1.93 17.41
N TYR A 98 16.74 -2.90 16.54
CA TYR A 98 16.35 -2.70 15.15
C TYR A 98 14.83 -2.74 15.03
N ASP A 99 14.17 -1.62 15.31
CA ASP A 99 12.70 -1.57 15.31
C ASP A 99 12.10 -1.10 13.97
N PHE A 100 12.88 -0.44 13.10
CA PHE A 100 12.38 0.10 11.82
C PHE A 100 12.85 -0.74 10.64
N TRP A 101 11.92 -1.24 9.85
CA TRP A 101 12.19 -2.15 8.73
C TRP A 101 11.51 -1.68 7.45
N ALA A 102 12.29 -1.59 6.38
CA ALA A 102 11.78 -1.47 5.03
C ALA A 102 11.41 -2.86 4.50
N VAL A 103 10.26 -2.96 3.84
CA VAL A 103 9.71 -4.23 3.38
C VAL A 103 9.24 -4.19 1.94
N GLY A 104 9.25 -5.34 1.29
CA GLY A 104 8.55 -5.53 0.02
C GLY A 104 8.51 -6.99 -0.43
N ARG A 105 7.86 -7.24 -1.57
CA ARG A 105 7.64 -8.60 -2.09
C ARG A 105 8.45 -8.82 -3.35
N ASN A 106 9.03 -10.01 -3.49
CA ASN A 106 9.71 -10.49 -4.70
C ASN A 106 10.83 -9.56 -5.19
N CYS A 107 11.53 -8.88 -4.27
CA CYS A 107 12.60 -7.92 -4.58
C CYS A 107 13.96 -8.32 -3.95
N CYS A 108 14.10 -9.58 -3.55
CA CYS A 108 15.32 -10.17 -2.99
C CYS A 108 15.37 -11.66 -3.34
N SER A 109 16.57 -12.26 -3.30
CA SER A 109 16.75 -13.72 -3.50
C SER A 109 16.17 -14.56 -2.36
N GLY A 110 16.00 -13.95 -1.17
CA GLY A 110 15.51 -14.58 0.05
C GLY A 110 16.54 -15.43 0.79
N THR A 111 17.70 -15.70 0.19
CA THR A 111 18.78 -16.48 0.83
C THR A 111 20.05 -15.67 1.07
N LYS A 112 20.21 -14.55 0.38
CA LYS A 112 21.33 -13.62 0.53
C LYS A 112 20.83 -12.28 1.06
N ALA A 113 21.78 -11.47 1.53
CA ALA A 113 21.56 -10.09 1.92
C ALA A 113 21.45 -9.18 0.69
N ASP A 114 20.37 -9.32 -0.08
CA ASP A 114 20.20 -8.70 -1.39
C ASP A 114 18.86 -7.98 -1.54
N PHE A 115 18.68 -6.86 -0.84
CA PHE A 115 17.47 -6.04 -0.92
C PHE A 115 17.49 -5.07 -2.11
N HIS A 116 16.56 -5.24 -3.07
CA HIS A 116 16.47 -4.48 -4.32
C HIS A 116 15.06 -3.92 -4.58
N CYS A 117 14.30 -3.64 -3.54
CA CYS A 117 12.96 -3.05 -3.65
C CYS A 117 12.97 -1.61 -4.16
N SER A 118 11.81 -1.06 -4.51
CA SER A 118 11.66 0.32 -4.99
C SER A 118 12.42 1.32 -4.11
N HIS A 119 13.06 2.31 -4.75
CA HIS A 119 13.81 3.39 -4.11
C HIS A 119 14.98 2.98 -3.19
N TYR A 120 15.38 1.70 -3.15
CA TYR A 120 16.46 1.23 -2.25
C TYR A 120 17.82 1.91 -2.48
N ARG A 121 18.12 2.32 -3.72
CA ARG A 121 19.38 2.97 -4.12
C ARG A 121 19.25 4.49 -4.23
N ASN A 122 18.06 5.04 -3.99
CA ASN A 122 17.84 6.47 -4.11
C ASN A 122 18.32 7.17 -2.83
N PRO A 123 19.37 8.03 -2.89
CA PRO A 123 19.88 8.72 -1.71
C PRO A 123 18.93 9.81 -1.19
N ARG A 124 17.92 10.21 -1.97
CA ARG A 124 16.89 11.17 -1.53
C ARG A 124 15.72 10.51 -0.84
N ALA A 125 15.61 9.19 -0.93
CA ALA A 125 14.52 8.48 -0.30
C ALA A 125 14.81 8.34 1.19
N HIS A 126 14.05 9.09 1.99
CA HIS A 126 14.02 9.00 3.45
C HIS A 126 12.57 8.89 3.97
N GLY A 127 11.61 8.79 3.06
CA GLY A 127 10.20 8.61 3.38
C GLY A 127 9.86 7.15 3.53
N ALA A 128 8.85 6.86 4.35
CA ALA A 128 8.31 5.53 4.42
C ALA A 128 6.82 5.53 4.78
N LEU A 129 6.08 4.63 4.14
CA LEU A 129 4.66 4.41 4.36
C LEU A 129 4.43 3.12 5.12
N ARG A 130 3.57 3.13 6.14
CA ARG A 130 3.32 1.94 6.94
C ARG A 130 2.68 0.82 6.12
N LEU A 131 3.16 -0.40 6.33
CA LEU A 131 2.50 -1.59 5.80
C LEU A 131 1.19 -1.86 6.56
N ILE A 132 0.08 -1.60 5.87
CA ILE A 132 -1.26 -1.83 6.41
C ILE A 132 -1.72 -3.28 6.27
N ARG A 133 -1.33 -3.98 5.20
CA ARG A 133 -1.79 -5.35 4.91
C ARG A 133 -1.38 -6.32 6.03
N THR A 134 -2.37 -6.73 6.83
CA THR A 134 -2.17 -7.55 8.04
C THR A 134 -1.68 -8.96 7.74
N GLY A 135 -2.13 -9.55 6.63
CA GLY A 135 -1.71 -10.90 6.21
C GLY A 135 -0.21 -11.02 5.94
N ASP A 136 0.41 -9.97 5.39
CA ASP A 136 1.84 -10.00 5.05
C ASP A 136 2.73 -9.73 6.25
N ARG A 137 2.19 -9.02 7.25
CA ARG A 137 2.92 -8.63 8.45
C ARG A 137 3.47 -9.84 9.19
N ALA A 138 2.72 -10.95 9.23
CA ALA A 138 3.17 -12.19 9.86
C ALA A 138 4.41 -12.76 9.14
N TYR A 139 4.43 -12.76 7.80
CA TYR A 139 5.56 -13.25 7.02
C TYR A 139 6.79 -12.34 7.12
N TYR A 140 6.59 -11.02 7.13
CA TYR A 140 7.70 -10.09 7.38
C TYR A 140 8.27 -10.25 8.78
N ARG A 141 7.45 -10.57 9.78
CA ARG A 141 7.93 -10.88 11.13
C ARG A 141 8.81 -12.14 11.15
N LEU A 142 8.45 -13.17 10.39
CA LEU A 142 9.30 -14.38 10.24
C LEU A 142 10.65 -14.03 9.59
N ALA A 143 10.65 -13.18 8.57
CA ALA A 143 11.88 -12.70 7.94
C ALA A 143 12.76 -11.90 8.92
N VAL A 144 12.16 -11.06 9.77
CA VAL A 144 12.89 -10.35 10.85
C VAL A 144 13.47 -11.33 11.86
N GLN A 145 12.71 -12.34 12.29
CA GLN A 145 13.22 -13.37 13.22
C GLN A 145 14.42 -14.13 12.65
N GLN A 146 14.41 -14.41 11.34
CA GLN A 146 15.56 -15.00 10.65
C GLN A 146 16.77 -14.06 10.63
N ALA A 147 16.53 -12.76 10.41
CA ALA A 147 17.57 -11.72 10.46
C ALA A 147 18.18 -11.59 11.88
N GLU A 148 17.34 -11.60 12.92
CA GLU A 148 17.77 -11.58 14.32
C GLU A 148 18.72 -12.74 14.63
N ALA A 149 18.35 -13.95 14.22
CA ALA A 149 19.17 -15.14 14.44
C ALA A 149 20.47 -15.15 13.62
N THR A 150 20.43 -14.66 12.37
CA THR A 150 21.57 -14.71 11.44
C THR A 150 22.61 -13.63 11.75
N TYR A 151 22.16 -12.41 12.09
CA TYR A 151 23.04 -11.27 12.31
C TYR A 151 23.25 -10.93 13.79
N ASN A 152 22.70 -11.74 14.70
CA ASN A 152 22.77 -11.53 16.15
C ASN A 152 22.30 -10.12 16.57
N ILE A 153 21.21 -9.67 15.94
CA ILE A 153 20.55 -8.39 16.22
C ILE A 153 19.22 -8.64 16.95
N ARG A 154 18.65 -7.60 17.57
CA ARG A 154 17.34 -7.69 18.25
C ARG A 154 16.39 -6.61 17.76
N ALA A 155 15.15 -6.99 17.48
CA ALA A 155 14.03 -6.16 17.07
C ALA A 155 12.90 -6.33 18.09
N SER A 156 12.80 -5.40 19.04
CA SER A 156 11.83 -5.55 20.15
C SER A 156 10.40 -5.32 19.66
N HIS A 157 10.20 -4.24 18.91
CA HIS A 157 8.91 -3.87 18.34
C HIS A 157 9.07 -3.52 16.85
N PRO A 158 9.19 -4.53 15.97
CA PRO A 158 9.42 -4.29 14.56
C PRO A 158 8.19 -3.62 13.91
N LEU A 159 8.42 -2.44 13.34
CA LEU A 159 7.52 -1.71 12.47
C LEU A 159 7.97 -1.88 11.02
N PHE A 160 6.98 -2.09 10.14
CA PHE A 160 7.20 -2.38 8.74
C PHE A 160 6.72 -1.23 7.86
N PHE A 161 7.59 -0.76 6.99
CA PHE A 161 7.32 0.34 6.09
C PHE A 161 7.72 0.02 4.65
N GLN A 162 7.00 0.57 3.69
CA GLN A 162 7.40 0.66 2.29
C GLN A 162 8.30 1.88 2.15
N TRP A 163 9.51 1.68 1.62
CA TRP A 163 10.49 2.75 1.46
C TRP A 163 10.18 3.58 0.22
N GLU A 164 10.03 4.89 0.39
CA GLU A 164 9.59 5.80 -0.66
C GLU A 164 10.36 7.12 -0.63
N GLU A 165 10.46 7.80 -1.75
CA GLU A 165 11.03 9.16 -1.77
C GLU A 165 10.07 10.19 -1.17
N ASP A 166 8.82 10.15 -1.63
CA ASP A 166 7.78 11.07 -1.20
C ASP A 166 6.51 10.29 -0.80
N PRO A 167 6.28 10.07 0.51
CA PRO A 167 5.11 9.36 0.99
C PRO A 167 3.81 10.14 0.72
N ALA A 168 3.86 11.47 0.75
CA ALA A 168 2.68 12.31 0.52
C ALA A 168 2.24 12.24 -0.94
N GLY A 169 3.18 12.29 -1.89
CA GLY A 169 2.91 12.11 -3.31
C GLY A 169 2.27 10.75 -3.63
N VAL A 170 2.73 9.67 -2.99
CA VAL A 170 2.13 8.34 -3.14
C VAL A 170 0.68 8.32 -2.62
N LEU A 171 0.41 8.92 -1.46
CA LEU A 171 -0.95 9.02 -0.92
C LEU A 171 -1.90 9.80 -1.84
N GLU A 172 -1.45 10.96 -2.36
CA GLU A 172 -2.23 11.73 -3.32
C GLU A 172 -2.43 10.95 -4.63
N SER A 173 -1.48 10.13 -5.06
CA SER A 173 -1.64 9.26 -6.24
C SER A 173 -2.74 8.20 -6.05
N TRP A 174 -2.89 7.64 -4.85
CA TRP A 174 -3.94 6.67 -4.54
C TRP A 174 -5.31 7.34 -4.53
N LYS A 175 -5.41 8.53 -3.92
CA LYS A 175 -6.62 9.35 -3.93
C LYS A 175 -7.02 9.77 -5.35
N ALA A 176 -6.08 10.28 -6.14
CA ALA A 176 -6.31 10.67 -7.52
C ALA A 176 -6.75 9.47 -8.38
N SER A 177 -6.12 8.30 -8.21
CA SER A 177 -6.51 7.07 -8.92
C SER A 177 -7.92 6.60 -8.55
N SER A 178 -8.29 6.69 -7.27
CA SER A 178 -9.64 6.37 -6.80
C SER A 178 -10.70 7.28 -7.42
N ILE A 179 -10.46 8.60 -7.44
CA ILE A 179 -11.38 9.58 -8.04
C ILE A 179 -11.47 9.39 -9.55
N ARG A 180 -10.33 9.19 -10.22
CA ARG A 180 -10.27 8.96 -11.66
C ARG A 180 -11.09 7.74 -12.08
N ASN A 181 -10.92 6.61 -11.38
CA ASN A 181 -11.68 5.39 -11.67
C ASN A 181 -13.18 5.58 -11.43
N PHE A 182 -13.55 6.32 -10.38
CA PHE A 182 -14.94 6.66 -10.10
C PHE A 182 -15.55 7.51 -11.23
N ILE A 183 -14.86 8.56 -11.69
CA ILE A 183 -15.32 9.41 -12.80
C ILE A 183 -15.43 8.61 -14.10
N PHE A 184 -14.46 7.76 -14.41
CA PHE A 184 -14.52 6.91 -15.60
C PHE A 184 -15.70 5.93 -15.54
N ALA A 185 -15.94 5.28 -14.40
CA ALA A 185 -17.08 4.38 -14.22
C ALA A 185 -18.42 5.12 -14.37
N LEU A 186 -18.54 6.32 -13.77
CA LEU A 186 -19.74 7.15 -13.86
C LEU A 186 -20.01 7.59 -15.31
N SER A 187 -18.98 8.08 -15.99
CA SER A 187 -19.08 8.55 -17.37
C SER A 187 -19.40 7.39 -18.34
N GLY A 188 -18.76 6.24 -18.13
CA GLY A 188 -19.03 5.02 -18.89
C GLY A 188 -20.46 4.52 -18.71
N HIS A 189 -20.96 4.52 -17.47
CA HIS A 189 -22.36 4.16 -17.21
C HIS A 189 -23.35 5.13 -17.86
N PHE A 190 -23.07 6.44 -17.80
CA PHE A 190 -23.92 7.45 -18.43
C PHE A 190 -24.04 7.23 -19.95
N VAL A 191 -22.92 7.05 -20.66
CA VAL A 191 -22.91 6.79 -22.11
C VAL A 191 -23.65 5.49 -22.44
N PHE A 192 -23.40 4.43 -21.67
CA PHE A 192 -24.08 3.15 -21.84
C PHE A 192 -25.60 3.25 -21.65
N GLN A 193 -26.05 4.00 -20.63
CA GLN A 193 -27.48 4.23 -20.40
C GLN A 193 -28.12 5.05 -21.52
N CYS A 194 -27.48 6.12 -21.98
CA CYS A 194 -27.97 6.90 -23.12
C CYS A 194 -28.14 6.03 -24.36
N PHE A 195 -27.19 5.14 -24.64
CA PHE A 195 -27.28 4.21 -25.77
C PHE A 195 -28.45 3.22 -25.62
N ILE A 196 -28.60 2.60 -24.44
CA ILE A 196 -29.69 1.64 -24.21
C ILE A 196 -31.05 2.33 -24.29
N VAL A 197 -31.21 3.52 -23.71
CA VAL A 197 -32.46 4.29 -23.78
C VAL A 197 -32.80 4.66 -25.23
N ALA A 198 -31.82 5.07 -26.03
CA ALA A 198 -32.03 5.35 -27.45
C ALA A 198 -32.48 4.10 -28.21
N ALA A 199 -31.81 2.96 -27.98
CA ALA A 199 -32.17 1.68 -28.60
C ALA A 199 -33.58 1.22 -28.20
N ALA A 200 -33.91 1.29 -26.91
CA ALA A 200 -35.24 0.95 -26.38
C ALA A 200 -36.34 1.84 -26.98
N THR A 201 -36.07 3.13 -27.15
CA THR A 201 -37.02 4.07 -27.78
C THR A 201 -37.32 3.69 -29.24
N VAL A 202 -36.29 3.32 -30.01
CA VAL A 202 -36.46 2.86 -31.41
C VAL A 202 -37.20 1.53 -31.49
N SER A 203 -36.93 0.60 -30.56
CA SER A 203 -37.63 -0.70 -30.53
C SER A 203 -39.10 -0.55 -30.14
N PHE A 204 -39.42 0.27 -29.14
CA PHE A 204 -40.79 0.46 -28.67
C PHE A 204 -41.65 1.36 -29.57
N THR A 205 -41.05 2.13 -30.49
CA THR A 205 -41.80 2.88 -31.51
C THR A 205 -42.14 2.05 -32.75
N LYS A 206 -41.46 0.93 -32.97
CA LYS A 206 -41.72 0.00 -34.08
C LYS A 206 -42.70 -1.13 -33.74
N ILE A 207 -43.04 -1.28 -32.44
CA ILE A 207 -44.02 -2.23 -31.90
C ILE A 207 -45.32 -1.47 -31.65
#